data_AF-A0A327KJV9-F1
#
_entry.id   AF-A0A327KJV9-F1
#
_cell.length_a   1.000
_cell.length_b   1.000
_cell.length_c   1.000
_cell.angle_alpha   90.00
_cell.angle_beta   90.00
_cell.angle_gamma   90.00
#
_symmetry.space_group_name_H-M   'P 1'
#
loop_
_entity.id
_entity.type
_entity.pdbx_description
1 polymer ?
#
loop_
_entity_poly.entity_id
_entity_poly.type
_entity_poly.pdbx_seq_one_letter_code
_entity_poly.pdbx_strand_id
1 'polypeptide(L)'
;MAESKSAALPLGYAPRRRPFAGATILRRPVRINRAVARPAEFREPGRRDVRTAARPLGVRRPCDTPPAGGAPGRHAPAAKILLTPGHRQRDMVEIPSPMHPMTTLYITHPAALDHIPPLGHPERPDRIRVVDRVLEQEAFQSLARDQAPVCAIDRIALCHTQDYIDAIREAAPTEGMVQLDSDTSMSPGTYEAALRAVGGAVLAVDEVMTGRVANAFCAMRPPGHHAEITQPMGFCFFNNAAIAARHARDRHGAERVAVIDFDVHHGNGTQDILWADRNVMYCSTHEMPLYPGTGAASERGEHGTIVNAPLRAGDGGDEFQEAFESVIIPRLLGFRPDLVVLSAGFDAHMRDPLANINLLEPDYTWVTKRMMDVADTCCGGRLVSLLEGGYDLQGLARSVAVHVTALMRG
;
A
#
# COMPACT_ATOMS: atom_id res chain seq x y z
N MET A 1 -40.44 -65.86 -40.37
CA MET A 1 -41.29 -64.87 -39.67
C MET A 1 -40.83 -64.89 -38.22
N ALA A 2 -39.76 -64.15 -37.90
CA ALA A 2 -39.76 -62.76 -37.42
C ALA A 2 -40.22 -62.68 -35.95
N GLU A 3 -39.46 -62.15 -34.98
CA GLU A 3 -38.07 -61.69 -34.93
C GLU A 3 -37.58 -61.71 -33.45
N SER A 4 -36.31 -62.08 -33.28
CA SER A 4 -35.32 -61.92 -32.17
C SER A 4 -35.72 -61.18 -30.86
N LYS A 5 -35.50 -61.76 -29.65
CA LYS A 5 -34.25 -61.75 -28.80
C LYS A 5 -33.89 -60.33 -28.27
N SER A 6 -33.41 -60.05 -27.03
CA SER A 6 -32.66 -60.79 -26.00
C SER A 6 -32.55 -59.96 -24.70
N ALA A 7 -32.54 -60.66 -23.54
CA ALA A 7 -31.79 -60.52 -22.26
C ALA A 7 -31.30 -59.13 -21.74
N ALA A 8 -31.64 -58.72 -20.50
CA ALA A 8 -31.00 -58.99 -19.18
C ALA A 8 -29.70 -58.18 -18.97
N LEU A 9 -29.36 -57.48 -17.87
CA LEU A 9 -29.53 -57.60 -16.40
C LEU A 9 -29.34 -56.20 -15.72
N PRO A 10 -29.57 -56.04 -14.40
CA PRO A 10 -29.68 -54.75 -13.70
C PRO A 10 -28.41 -54.33 -12.94
N LEU A 11 -28.23 -53.03 -12.72
CA LEU A 11 -27.43 -52.45 -11.62
C LEU A 11 -27.67 -50.93 -11.56
N GLY A 12 -27.99 -50.39 -10.38
CA GLY A 12 -28.18 -48.94 -10.22
C GLY A 12 -28.69 -48.50 -8.85
N TYR A 13 -27.79 -48.57 -7.88
CA TYR A 13 -27.88 -48.10 -6.50
C TYR A 13 -28.52 -46.70 -6.36
N ALA A 14 -29.56 -46.56 -5.53
CA ALA A 14 -30.17 -45.27 -5.16
C ALA A 14 -29.82 -44.91 -3.71
N PRO A 15 -29.23 -43.74 -3.41
CA PRO A 15 -29.07 -43.30 -2.04
C PRO A 15 -30.33 -42.57 -1.55
N ARG A 16 -30.76 -42.99 -0.35
CA ARG A 16 -31.90 -42.49 0.41
C ARG A 16 -31.68 -41.03 0.86
N ARG A 17 -32.70 -40.21 0.67
CA ARG A 17 -32.84 -38.90 1.34
C ARG A 17 -33.09 -39.12 2.85
N ARG A 18 -32.32 -38.45 3.70
CA ARG A 18 -32.66 -38.16 5.10
C ARG A 18 -32.73 -36.64 5.30
N PRO A 19 -33.61 -36.14 6.17
CA PRO A 19 -33.85 -34.71 6.35
C PRO A 19 -32.76 -34.09 7.23
N PHE A 20 -32.31 -32.89 6.86
CA PHE A 20 -31.47 -32.05 7.71
C PHE A 20 -32.33 -31.43 8.82
N ALA A 21 -31.98 -31.73 10.07
CA ALA A 21 -32.47 -31.03 11.24
C ALA A 21 -31.87 -29.61 11.26
N GLY A 22 -32.73 -28.61 11.50
CA GLY A 22 -32.34 -27.21 11.58
C GLY A 22 -31.43 -26.94 12.77
N ALA A 23 -30.26 -26.36 12.48
CA ALA A 23 -29.46 -25.63 13.46
C ALA A 23 -29.75 -24.14 13.29
N THR A 24 -30.51 -23.59 14.24
CA THR A 24 -30.76 -22.16 14.35
C THR A 24 -29.45 -21.45 14.66
N ILE A 25 -28.85 -20.80 13.66
CA ILE A 25 -27.74 -19.86 13.87
C ILE A 25 -28.37 -18.59 14.45
N LEU A 26 -28.18 -18.39 15.74
CA LEU A 26 -28.50 -17.15 16.45
C LEU A 26 -27.66 -16.02 15.85
N ARG A 27 -28.28 -15.21 15.00
CA ARG A 27 -27.79 -13.90 14.56
C ARG A 27 -27.58 -13.01 15.79
N ARG A 28 -26.34 -12.62 16.07
CA ARG A 28 -26.05 -11.53 17.01
C ARG A 28 -26.04 -10.22 16.22
N PRO A 29 -26.86 -9.22 16.56
CA PRO A 29 -26.76 -7.90 15.94
C PRO A 29 -25.49 -7.19 16.42
N VAL A 30 -24.78 -6.55 15.49
CA VAL A 30 -23.74 -5.55 15.80
C VAL A 30 -24.43 -4.40 16.52
N ARG A 31 -24.09 -4.18 17.80
CA ARG A 31 -24.62 -3.07 18.58
C ARG A 31 -23.77 -1.83 18.33
N ILE A 32 -24.26 -0.92 17.50
CA ILE A 32 -23.74 0.44 17.40
C ILE A 32 -24.19 1.20 18.66
N ASN A 33 -23.25 1.54 19.55
CA ASN A 33 -23.53 2.30 20.76
C ASN A 33 -23.77 3.78 20.40
N ARG A 34 -25.02 4.22 20.38
CA ARG A 34 -25.36 5.66 20.39
C ARG A 34 -25.20 6.21 21.81
N ALA A 35 -23.99 6.63 22.16
CA ALA A 35 -23.75 7.40 23.38
C ALA A 35 -23.33 8.83 23.01
N VAL A 36 -24.13 9.81 23.42
CA VAL A 36 -23.79 11.24 23.33
C VAL A 36 -22.86 11.57 24.51
N ALA A 37 -21.57 11.73 24.25
CA ALA A 37 -20.59 12.10 25.27
C ALA A 37 -20.61 13.61 25.54
N ARG A 38 -20.67 14.01 26.82
CA ARG A 38 -20.42 15.39 27.29
C ARG A 38 -18.92 15.58 27.57
N PRO A 39 -18.35 16.78 27.36
CA PRO A 39 -16.90 16.98 27.45
C PRO A 39 -16.41 16.96 28.89
N ALA A 40 -15.27 16.29 29.12
CA ALA A 40 -14.51 16.33 30.37
C ALA A 40 -13.39 17.38 30.25
N GLU A 41 -13.25 18.21 31.29
CA GLU A 41 -12.21 19.23 31.41
C GLU A 41 -10.82 18.63 31.58
N PHE A 42 -9.86 19.08 30.76
CA PHE A 42 -8.47 18.66 30.78
C PHE A 42 -7.65 19.56 31.72
N ARG A 43 -6.89 18.97 32.65
CA ARG A 43 -5.90 19.65 33.51
C ARG A 43 -4.49 19.30 33.03
N GLU A 44 -3.69 20.31 32.68
CA GLU A 44 -2.26 20.15 32.37
C GLU A 44 -1.41 19.86 33.62
N PRO A 45 -0.28 19.15 33.45
CA PRO A 45 0.88 19.46 34.26
C PRO A 45 2.21 19.52 33.47
N GLY A 46 2.88 20.67 33.56
CA GLY A 46 4.25 20.76 34.09
C GLY A 46 5.43 20.64 33.14
N ARG A 47 6.00 21.79 32.75
CA ARG A 47 7.34 21.93 32.14
C ARG A 47 8.44 21.31 33.00
N ARG A 48 9.38 20.60 32.36
CA ARG A 48 10.71 20.31 32.94
C ARG A 48 11.81 20.78 31.98
N ASP A 49 12.65 21.66 32.52
CA ASP A 49 13.91 22.11 31.92
C ASP A 49 14.93 20.96 31.87
N VAL A 50 15.57 20.75 30.72
CA VAL A 50 16.76 19.89 30.61
C VAL A 50 17.94 20.76 30.19
N ARG A 51 18.89 20.90 31.12
CA ARG A 51 20.18 21.57 30.90
C ARG A 51 21.12 20.68 30.10
N THR A 52 21.84 21.34 29.21
CA THR A 52 22.94 20.87 28.36
C THR A 52 24.15 20.38 29.16
N ALA A 53 24.82 19.32 28.67
CA ALA A 53 26.21 19.03 28.98
C ALA A 53 26.87 18.32 27.79
N ALA A 54 27.64 19.09 27.02
CA ALA A 54 28.53 18.60 25.96
C ALA A 54 29.83 18.05 26.57
N ARG A 55 30.39 16.99 25.96
CA ARG A 55 31.80 16.56 26.14
C ARG A 55 32.50 16.47 24.78
N PRO A 56 33.79 16.83 24.68
CA PRO A 56 34.45 17.08 23.40
C PRO A 56 35.09 15.82 22.79
N LEU A 57 35.07 15.76 21.45
CA LEU A 57 35.79 14.80 20.62
C LEU A 57 37.26 15.19 20.47
N GLY A 58 38.14 14.22 20.66
CA GLY A 58 39.58 14.33 20.49
C GLY A 58 40.03 14.19 19.04
N VAL A 59 40.94 15.06 18.65
CA VAL A 59 41.63 15.15 17.34
C VAL A 59 42.69 14.05 17.20
N ARG A 60 42.75 13.38 16.04
CA ARG A 60 44.01 12.85 15.47
C ARG A 60 44.03 13.03 13.94
N ARG A 61 45.20 13.41 13.45
CA ARG A 61 45.60 13.64 12.04
C ARG A 61 46.86 12.80 11.73
N PRO A 62 47.37 12.75 10.48
CA PRO A 62 47.66 11.52 9.73
C PRO A 62 49.16 11.24 9.49
N CYS A 63 49.45 10.07 8.90
CA CYS A 63 50.71 9.63 8.22
C CYS A 63 50.35 8.30 7.48
N ASP A 64 50.91 7.84 6.36
CA ASP A 64 51.87 8.30 5.35
C ASP A 64 51.76 7.29 4.16
N THR A 65 51.97 7.75 2.93
CA THR A 65 52.42 6.96 1.73
C THR A 65 53.93 6.66 1.81
N PRO A 66 54.63 5.80 0.99
CA PRO A 66 54.45 5.47 -0.45
C PRO A 66 55.02 4.03 -0.83
N PRO A 67 55.63 3.70 -2.02
CA PRO A 67 55.48 4.09 -3.44
C PRO A 67 55.38 2.92 -4.49
N ALA A 68 55.01 3.34 -5.71
CA ALA A 68 55.26 2.93 -7.12
C ALA A 68 56.07 1.68 -7.59
N GLY A 69 55.69 1.21 -8.80
CA GLY A 69 56.50 0.52 -9.84
C GLY A 69 55.70 -0.57 -10.57
N GLY A 70 55.66 -0.80 -11.89
CA GLY A 70 56.29 -0.26 -13.10
C GLY A 70 55.84 -1.15 -14.29
N ALA A 71 55.63 -0.58 -15.48
CA ALA A 71 55.47 -1.30 -16.76
C ALA A 71 56.85 -1.39 -17.46
N PRO A 72 57.12 -2.29 -18.44
CA PRO A 72 56.72 -2.02 -19.84
C PRO A 72 56.59 -3.22 -20.83
N GLY A 73 55.84 -2.98 -21.94
CA GLY A 73 56.05 -3.47 -23.34
C GLY A 73 55.96 -4.98 -23.65
N ARG A 74 55.76 -5.47 -24.88
CA ARG A 74 55.59 -4.91 -26.24
C ARG A 74 55.35 -6.10 -27.21
N HIS A 75 54.65 -5.82 -28.33
CA HIS A 75 54.69 -6.48 -29.65
C HIS A 75 53.94 -7.80 -29.97
N ALA A 76 53.15 -7.68 -31.06
CA ALA A 76 52.36 -8.67 -31.80
C ALA A 76 53.21 -9.58 -32.72
N PRO A 77 52.59 -10.49 -33.50
CA PRO A 77 52.15 -10.06 -34.83
C PRO A 77 50.79 -10.63 -35.31
N ALA A 78 50.26 -9.93 -36.31
CA ALA A 78 48.99 -10.13 -36.97
C ALA A 78 48.97 -11.37 -37.90
N ALA A 79 47.87 -12.12 -37.87
CA ALA A 79 47.53 -13.13 -38.88
C ALA A 79 46.45 -12.57 -39.81
N LYS A 80 46.75 -12.56 -41.12
CA LYS A 80 45.82 -12.23 -42.20
C LYS A 80 44.79 -13.35 -42.33
N ILE A 81 43.50 -13.03 -42.21
CA ILE A 81 42.39 -13.92 -42.56
C ILE A 81 41.75 -13.41 -43.85
N LEU A 82 41.72 -14.28 -44.87
CA LEU A 82 41.07 -14.08 -46.15
C LEU A 82 39.56 -13.88 -45.95
N LEU A 83 39.02 -12.83 -46.58
CA LEU A 83 37.59 -12.59 -46.74
C LEU A 83 37.02 -13.49 -47.85
N THR A 84 36.01 -14.29 -47.51
CA THR A 84 35.04 -14.88 -48.45
C THR A 84 33.66 -14.27 -48.16
N PRO A 85 32.85 -13.87 -49.16
CA PRO A 85 31.57 -13.22 -48.91
C PRO A 85 30.46 -14.27 -48.75
N GLY A 86 30.12 -14.58 -47.50
CA GLY A 86 28.93 -15.34 -47.12
C GLY A 86 27.81 -14.40 -46.66
N HIS A 87 26.61 -14.61 -47.20
CA HIS A 87 25.38 -13.87 -46.89
C HIS A 87 25.13 -13.76 -45.37
N ARG A 88 25.01 -12.53 -44.86
CA ARG A 88 24.44 -12.27 -43.53
C ARG A 88 23.11 -11.54 -43.69
N GLN A 89 22.04 -12.30 -43.48
CA GLN A 89 20.74 -11.79 -43.08
C GLN A 89 20.98 -10.99 -41.79
N ARG A 90 20.69 -9.68 -41.83
CA ARG A 90 20.82 -8.81 -40.67
C ARG A 90 19.64 -9.13 -39.76
N ASP A 91 19.90 -9.88 -38.71
CA ASP A 91 19.03 -9.89 -37.54
C ASP A 91 18.95 -8.44 -37.04
N MET A 92 17.77 -7.85 -37.21
CA MET A 92 17.46 -6.57 -36.61
C MET A 92 17.48 -6.78 -35.10
N VAL A 93 18.53 -6.30 -34.46
CA VAL A 93 18.53 -6.02 -33.04
C VAL A 93 17.42 -4.99 -32.82
N GLU A 94 16.35 -5.39 -32.16
CA GLU A 94 15.33 -4.48 -31.63
C GLU A 94 16.05 -3.51 -30.70
N ILE A 95 16.26 -2.28 -31.19
CA ILE A 95 16.71 -1.16 -30.37
C ILE A 95 15.54 -0.89 -29.41
N PRO A 96 15.73 -0.93 -28.09
CA PRO A 96 14.66 -0.58 -27.15
C PRO A 96 14.12 0.78 -27.56
N SER A 97 12.81 0.86 -27.79
CA SER A 97 12.16 2.14 -28.05
C SER A 97 12.54 3.13 -26.96
N PRO A 98 12.69 4.43 -27.28
CA PRO A 98 12.95 5.44 -26.27
C PRO A 98 11.91 5.27 -25.17
N MET A 99 12.39 5.16 -23.93
CA MET A 99 11.54 5.09 -22.73
C MET A 99 10.45 6.14 -22.89
N HIS A 100 9.20 5.71 -23.05
CA HIS A 100 8.09 6.65 -23.02
C HIS A 100 8.25 7.44 -21.70
N PRO A 101 8.13 8.78 -21.72
CA PRO A 101 8.23 9.55 -20.50
C PRO A 101 7.29 8.94 -19.45
N MET A 102 7.86 8.54 -18.31
CA MET A 102 7.15 7.92 -17.20
C MET A 102 6.03 8.87 -16.78
N THR A 103 4.81 8.55 -17.21
CA THR A 103 3.65 9.37 -16.87
C THR A 103 3.14 8.86 -15.53
N THR A 104 3.30 9.68 -14.49
CA THR A 104 2.71 9.46 -13.16
C THR A 104 1.36 10.13 -13.10
N LEU A 105 0.33 9.35 -12.73
CA LEU A 105 -1.01 9.85 -12.49
C LEU A 105 -1.18 10.30 -11.04
N TYR A 106 -1.69 11.50 -10.83
CA TYR A 106 -2.15 11.99 -9.54
C TYR A 106 -3.67 11.99 -9.48
N ILE A 107 -4.23 11.28 -8.51
CA ILE A 107 -5.68 11.17 -8.30
C ILE A 107 -6.05 11.80 -6.96
N THR A 108 -6.97 12.76 -6.99
CA THR A 108 -7.55 13.40 -5.78
C THR A 108 -9.02 13.75 -6.05
N HIS A 109 -9.76 14.19 -5.05
CA HIS A 109 -11.12 14.70 -5.23
C HIS A 109 -11.50 15.65 -4.09
N PRO A 110 -12.24 16.76 -4.36
CA PRO A 110 -12.66 17.70 -3.32
C PRO A 110 -13.40 17.07 -2.14
N ALA A 111 -14.16 16.00 -2.37
CA ALA A 111 -14.85 15.23 -1.33
C ALA A 111 -13.91 14.69 -0.23
N ALA A 112 -12.62 14.54 -0.50
CA ALA A 112 -11.63 14.19 0.52
C ALA A 112 -11.57 15.22 1.67
N LEU A 113 -12.03 16.46 1.44
CA LEU A 113 -12.13 17.52 2.45
C LEU A 113 -13.44 17.47 3.25
N ASP A 114 -14.46 16.74 2.76
CA ASP A 114 -15.80 16.68 3.36
C ASP A 114 -15.93 15.59 4.42
N HIS A 115 -14.95 14.67 4.51
CA HIS A 115 -14.76 13.86 5.70
C HIS A 115 -14.20 14.71 6.84
N ILE A 116 -15.12 15.18 7.69
CA ILE A 116 -14.82 15.98 8.89
C ILE A 116 -14.81 15.06 10.13
N PRO A 117 -13.66 14.84 10.78
CA PRO A 117 -13.59 14.14 12.06
C PRO A 117 -13.93 15.10 13.22
N PRO A 118 -14.03 14.61 14.47
CA PRO A 118 -14.14 15.45 15.66
C PRO A 118 -13.03 16.49 15.76
N LEU A 119 -13.29 17.59 16.46
CA LEU A 119 -12.30 18.65 16.67
C LEU A 119 -11.04 18.10 17.36
N GLY A 120 -9.87 18.44 16.83
CA GLY A 120 -8.57 18.00 17.37
C GLY A 120 -8.11 16.64 16.87
N HIS A 121 -8.92 15.94 16.06
CA HIS A 121 -8.54 14.66 15.47
C HIS A 121 -7.36 14.81 14.49
N PRO A 122 -6.35 13.91 14.50
CA PRO A 122 -5.17 14.01 13.66
C PRO A 122 -5.46 13.77 12.17
N GLU A 123 -6.39 12.85 11.86
CA GLU A 123 -6.88 12.55 10.51
C GLU A 123 -7.81 13.68 10.01
N ARG A 124 -7.27 14.89 9.79
CA ARG A 124 -8.04 16.10 9.45
C ARG A 124 -7.94 16.51 7.97
N PRO A 125 -8.91 17.26 7.42
CA PRO A 125 -8.89 17.75 6.03
C PRO A 125 -7.62 18.53 5.64
N ASP A 126 -6.96 19.19 6.61
CA ASP A 126 -5.73 19.92 6.34
C ASP A 126 -4.60 19.05 5.78
N ARG A 127 -4.63 17.73 6.04
CA ARG A 127 -3.72 16.75 5.43
C ARG A 127 -3.76 16.82 3.90
N ILE A 128 -4.96 16.81 3.32
CA ILE A 128 -5.12 16.89 1.86
C ILE A 128 -4.79 18.30 1.36
N ARG A 129 -5.16 19.36 2.11
CA ARG A 129 -4.81 20.73 1.71
C ARG A 129 -3.31 20.95 1.56
N VAL A 130 -2.49 20.36 2.44
CA VAL A 130 -1.02 20.50 2.32
C VAL A 130 -0.44 19.62 1.23
N VAL A 131 -1.03 18.45 0.97
CA VAL A 131 -0.68 17.58 -0.16
C VAL A 131 -1.00 18.25 -1.49
N ASP A 132 -2.21 18.77 -1.66
CA ASP A 132 -2.59 19.50 -2.89
C ASP A 132 -1.67 20.70 -3.12
N ARG A 133 -1.44 21.52 -2.08
CA ARG A 133 -0.57 22.70 -2.19
C ARG A 133 0.86 22.35 -2.60
N VAL A 134 1.44 21.27 -2.07
CA VAL A 134 2.81 20.89 -2.43
C VAL A 134 2.86 20.35 -3.86
N LEU A 135 1.84 19.59 -4.27
CA LEU A 135 1.76 19.02 -5.61
C LEU A 135 1.26 20.00 -6.69
N GLU A 136 0.85 21.22 -6.33
CA GLU A 136 0.58 22.33 -7.26
C GLU A 136 1.85 23.08 -7.71
N GLN A 137 2.99 22.85 -7.05
CA GLN A 137 4.24 23.54 -7.36
C GLN A 137 4.76 23.20 -8.77
N GLU A 138 5.60 24.08 -9.32
CA GLU A 138 6.15 23.97 -10.68
C GLU A 138 6.80 22.60 -10.97
N ALA A 139 7.46 22.01 -9.96
CA ALA A 139 8.11 20.71 -10.06
C ALA A 139 7.16 19.54 -10.40
N PHE A 140 5.85 19.71 -10.19
CA PHE A 140 4.82 18.68 -10.33
C PHE A 140 3.81 18.99 -11.46
N GLN A 141 4.11 19.97 -12.32
CA GLN A 141 3.23 20.38 -13.42
C GLN A 141 3.07 19.31 -14.50
N SER A 142 4.02 18.38 -14.60
CA SER A 142 3.95 17.27 -15.57
C SER A 142 3.18 16.05 -15.06
N LEU A 143 2.63 16.07 -13.85
CA LEU A 143 1.73 15.01 -13.39
C LEU A 143 0.47 14.99 -14.27
N ALA A 144 0.12 13.80 -14.77
CA ALA A 144 -1.24 13.59 -15.24
C ALA A 144 -2.18 13.70 -14.04
N ARG A 145 -3.35 14.31 -14.19
CA ARG A 145 -4.29 14.53 -13.09
C ARG A 145 -5.66 14.03 -13.47
N ASP A 146 -6.28 13.31 -12.55
CA ASP A 146 -7.67 12.90 -12.69
C ASP A 146 -8.38 12.95 -11.33
N GLN A 147 -9.70 12.94 -11.37
CA GLN A 147 -10.55 12.97 -10.20
C GLN A 147 -11.00 11.57 -9.80
N ALA A 148 -10.91 11.28 -8.51
CA ALA A 148 -11.37 10.00 -7.98
C ALA A 148 -12.88 9.82 -8.25
N PRO A 149 -13.32 8.77 -8.99
CA PRO A 149 -14.74 8.51 -9.22
C PRO A 149 -15.40 7.95 -7.96
N VAL A 150 -16.73 7.95 -7.90
CA VAL A 150 -17.44 7.18 -6.87
C VAL A 150 -17.26 5.68 -7.19
N CYS A 151 -16.77 4.90 -6.23
CA CYS A 151 -16.61 3.47 -6.42
C CYS A 151 -17.96 2.76 -6.52
N ALA A 152 -18.06 1.79 -7.44
CA ALA A 152 -19.17 0.86 -7.49
C ALA A 152 -19.11 -0.14 -6.32
N ILE A 153 -20.25 -0.46 -5.73
CA ILE A 153 -20.34 -1.29 -4.52
C ILE A 153 -19.78 -2.71 -4.73
N ASP A 154 -19.92 -3.26 -5.94
CA ASP A 154 -19.41 -4.59 -6.27
C ASP A 154 -17.87 -4.67 -6.19
N ARG A 155 -17.16 -3.55 -6.39
CA ARG A 155 -15.71 -3.45 -6.17
C ARG A 155 -15.36 -3.48 -4.69
N ILE A 156 -16.14 -2.79 -3.85
CA ILE A 156 -15.96 -2.82 -2.38
C ILE A 156 -16.25 -4.22 -1.84
N ALA A 157 -17.25 -4.90 -2.41
CA ALA A 157 -17.63 -6.26 -2.07
C ALA A 157 -16.56 -7.32 -2.42
N LEU A 158 -15.48 -6.94 -3.12
CA LEU A 158 -14.31 -7.81 -3.28
C LEU A 158 -13.63 -8.09 -1.94
N CYS A 159 -13.69 -7.18 -0.97
CA CYS A 159 -12.98 -7.29 0.31
C CYS A 159 -13.90 -7.33 1.53
N HIS A 160 -15.03 -6.63 1.47
CA HIS A 160 -15.94 -6.51 2.60
C HIS A 160 -17.26 -7.22 2.33
N THR A 161 -17.88 -7.74 3.40
CA THR A 161 -19.21 -8.37 3.28
C THR A 161 -20.29 -7.34 2.93
N GLN A 162 -21.37 -7.77 2.26
CA GLN A 162 -22.49 -6.88 1.96
C GLN A 162 -23.10 -6.27 3.23
N ASP A 163 -23.27 -7.07 4.28
CA ASP A 163 -23.79 -6.62 5.58
C ASP A 163 -22.93 -5.49 6.18
N TYR A 164 -21.61 -5.58 6.04
CA TYR A 164 -20.69 -4.52 6.47
C TYR A 164 -20.87 -3.24 5.65
N ILE A 165 -20.92 -3.35 4.33
CA ILE A 165 -21.07 -2.20 3.42
C ILE A 165 -22.39 -1.47 3.72
N ASP A 166 -23.47 -2.23 3.89
CA ASP A 166 -24.78 -1.69 4.23
C ASP A 166 -24.76 -1.02 5.60
N ALA A 167 -24.10 -1.63 6.61
CA ALA A 167 -23.96 -1.02 7.93
C ALA A 167 -23.20 0.31 7.91
N ILE A 168 -22.10 0.42 7.14
CA ILE A 168 -21.36 1.68 6.98
C ILE A 168 -22.23 2.73 6.28
N ARG A 169 -22.96 2.34 5.24
CA ARG A 169 -23.88 3.23 4.53
C ARG A 169 -24.99 3.75 5.43
N GLU A 170 -25.60 2.88 6.22
CA GLU A 170 -26.69 3.23 7.14
C GLU A 170 -26.23 4.07 8.33
N ALA A 171 -24.96 3.92 8.74
CA ALA A 171 -24.37 4.73 9.80
C ALA A 171 -24.03 6.16 9.36
N ALA A 172 -23.94 6.43 8.05
CA ALA A 172 -23.62 7.74 7.51
C ALA A 172 -24.67 8.79 7.93
N PRO A 173 -24.30 9.79 8.75
CA PRO A 173 -25.26 10.78 9.23
C PRO A 173 -25.63 11.79 8.14
N THR A 174 -26.87 12.27 8.12
CA THR A 174 -27.25 13.45 7.33
C THR A 174 -26.84 14.76 8.01
N GLU A 175 -26.71 14.75 9.33
CA GLU A 175 -26.29 15.89 10.17
C GLU A 175 -25.52 15.40 11.40
N GLY A 176 -24.65 16.24 11.94
CA GLY A 176 -23.85 15.90 13.12
C GLY A 176 -22.78 14.84 12.83
N MET A 177 -22.43 14.05 13.85
CA MET A 177 -21.43 12.98 13.75
C MET A 177 -21.94 11.68 14.37
N VAL A 178 -21.51 10.55 13.82
CA VAL A 178 -21.75 9.20 14.36
C VAL A 178 -20.40 8.57 14.65
N GLN A 179 -20.20 8.11 15.87
CA GLN A 179 -18.98 7.41 16.28
C GLN A 179 -19.15 5.91 16.05
N LEU A 180 -18.23 5.29 15.30
CA LEU A 180 -18.24 3.85 15.01
C LEU A 180 -17.43 3.05 16.02
N ASP A 181 -16.28 3.58 16.45
CA ASP A 181 -15.44 3.04 17.53
C ASP A 181 -14.74 4.18 18.31
N SER A 182 -13.68 3.88 19.07
CA SER A 182 -12.99 4.90 19.88
C SER A 182 -12.35 6.04 19.09
N ASP A 183 -12.00 5.83 17.82
CA ASP A 183 -11.18 6.75 17.05
C ASP A 183 -11.71 7.00 15.61
N THR A 184 -12.75 6.29 15.21
CA THR A 184 -13.34 6.35 13.87
C THR A 184 -14.75 6.92 13.95
N SER A 185 -14.97 8.06 13.30
CA SER A 185 -16.24 8.80 13.32
C SER A 185 -16.65 9.22 11.92
N MET A 186 -17.95 9.23 11.66
CA MET A 186 -18.56 9.67 10.41
C MET A 186 -19.20 11.05 10.58
N SER A 187 -19.01 11.91 9.59
CA SER A 187 -19.78 13.13 9.34
C SER A 187 -20.49 13.00 7.99
N PRO A 188 -21.35 13.95 7.57
CA PRO A 188 -22.18 13.77 6.37
C PRO A 188 -21.40 13.53 5.08
N GLY A 189 -20.19 14.07 4.95
CA GLY A 189 -19.34 13.84 3.79
C GLY A 189 -18.53 12.54 3.82
N THR A 190 -18.47 11.83 4.96
CA THR A 190 -17.59 10.66 5.12
C THR A 190 -17.88 9.56 4.12
N TYR A 191 -19.16 9.22 3.91
CA TYR A 191 -19.50 8.08 3.06
C TYR A 191 -19.12 8.31 1.60
N GLU A 192 -19.42 9.50 1.04
CA GLU A 192 -18.96 9.84 -0.31
C GLU A 192 -17.42 9.87 -0.38
N ALA A 193 -16.75 10.49 0.59
CA ALA A 193 -15.29 10.54 0.63
C ALA A 193 -14.66 9.12 0.62
N ALA A 194 -15.23 8.19 1.39
CA ALA A 194 -14.78 6.80 1.44
C ALA A 194 -15.02 6.08 0.09
N LEU A 195 -16.18 6.28 -0.55
CA LEU A 195 -16.43 5.73 -1.90
C LEU A 195 -15.48 6.31 -2.94
N ARG A 196 -15.11 7.59 -2.81
CA ARG A 196 -14.14 8.25 -3.69
C ARG A 196 -12.73 7.74 -3.45
N ALA A 197 -12.33 7.48 -2.20
CA ALA A 197 -11.03 6.92 -1.88
C ALA A 197 -10.82 5.55 -2.54
N VAL A 198 -11.79 4.65 -2.40
CA VAL A 198 -11.76 3.35 -3.09
C VAL A 198 -11.84 3.54 -4.61
N GLY A 199 -12.66 4.47 -5.10
CA GLY A 199 -12.82 4.71 -6.53
C GLY A 199 -11.54 5.23 -7.18
N GLY A 200 -10.77 6.08 -6.49
CA GLY A 200 -9.45 6.52 -6.92
C GLY A 200 -8.44 5.37 -6.97
N ALA A 201 -8.47 4.47 -5.98
CA ALA A 201 -7.63 3.28 -5.99
C ALA A 201 -7.95 2.33 -7.15
N VAL A 202 -9.25 2.12 -7.44
CA VAL A 202 -9.73 1.33 -8.58
C VAL A 202 -9.31 1.97 -9.91
N LEU A 203 -9.50 3.29 -10.07
CA LEU A 203 -9.07 4.03 -11.25
C LEU A 203 -7.56 3.92 -11.46
N ALA A 204 -6.75 4.10 -10.40
CA ALA A 204 -5.30 3.96 -10.48
C ALA A 204 -4.88 2.59 -11.03
N VAL A 205 -5.50 1.52 -10.54
CA VAL A 205 -5.27 0.16 -11.04
C VAL A 205 -5.69 0.04 -12.51
N ASP A 206 -6.85 0.56 -12.89
CA ASP A 206 -7.32 0.52 -14.28
C ASP A 206 -6.33 1.22 -15.24
N GLU A 207 -5.86 2.41 -14.89
CA GLU A 207 -4.94 3.20 -15.71
C GLU A 207 -3.56 2.54 -15.83
N VAL A 208 -3.03 1.99 -14.73
CA VAL A 208 -1.71 1.32 -14.70
C VAL A 208 -1.77 -0.04 -15.41
N MET A 209 -2.79 -0.86 -15.14
CA MET A 209 -2.91 -2.20 -15.73
C MET A 209 -3.21 -2.15 -17.23
N THR A 210 -3.87 -1.09 -17.72
CA THR A 210 -4.08 -0.88 -19.16
C THR A 210 -2.91 -0.19 -19.87
N GLY A 211 -1.87 0.19 -19.13
CA GLY A 211 -0.67 0.85 -19.67
C GLY A 211 -0.90 2.29 -20.13
N ARG A 212 -1.98 2.94 -19.69
CA ARG A 212 -2.23 4.37 -19.97
C ARG A 212 -1.26 5.27 -19.21
N VAL A 213 -0.84 4.85 -18.03
CA VAL A 213 0.18 5.49 -17.19
C VAL A 213 1.14 4.44 -16.65
N ALA A 214 2.36 4.84 -16.30
CA ALA A 214 3.36 3.92 -15.77
C ALA A 214 3.06 3.57 -14.30
N ASN A 215 2.74 4.60 -13.52
CA ASN A 215 2.39 4.48 -12.11
C ASN A 215 1.39 5.57 -11.69
N ALA A 216 0.82 5.43 -10.50
CA ALA A 216 -0.16 6.36 -9.97
C ALA A 216 0.02 6.61 -8.47
N PHE A 217 -0.30 7.82 -8.02
CA PHE A 217 -0.45 8.20 -6.62
C PHE A 217 -1.87 8.75 -6.38
N CYS A 218 -2.60 8.12 -5.46
CA CYS A 218 -3.94 8.53 -5.05
C CYS A 218 -3.89 9.20 -3.67
N ALA A 219 -4.05 10.52 -3.64
CA ALA A 219 -4.14 11.29 -2.41
C ALA A 219 -5.61 11.49 -2.03
N MET A 220 -6.19 10.50 -1.37
CA MET A 220 -7.56 10.53 -0.89
C MET A 220 -7.62 10.36 0.63
N ARG A 221 -8.74 10.80 1.21
CA ARG A 221 -9.17 10.54 2.58
C ARG A 221 -10.62 10.09 2.56
N PRO A 222 -11.06 9.22 3.48
CA PRO A 222 -10.30 8.58 4.58
C PRO A 222 -9.32 7.48 4.11
N PRO A 223 -8.35 7.07 4.96
CA PRO A 223 -7.42 5.95 4.70
C PRO A 223 -8.14 4.59 4.74
N GLY A 224 -7.41 3.49 4.50
CA GLY A 224 -8.00 2.16 4.34
C GLY A 224 -7.34 0.99 5.06
N HIS A 225 -6.03 0.99 5.32
CA HIS A 225 -5.31 -0.24 5.69
C HIS A 225 -5.74 -0.92 7.02
N HIS A 226 -6.44 -0.20 7.93
CA HIS A 226 -6.98 -0.75 9.17
C HIS A 226 -8.39 -1.36 9.02
N ALA A 227 -9.11 -1.10 7.93
CA ALA A 227 -10.46 -1.65 7.74
C ALA A 227 -10.39 -3.16 7.47
N GLU A 228 -10.87 -3.96 8.42
CA GLU A 228 -10.97 -5.42 8.35
C GLU A 228 -12.17 -5.85 7.48
N ILE A 229 -12.36 -7.15 7.26
CA ILE A 229 -13.47 -7.68 6.43
C ILE A 229 -14.84 -7.15 6.92
N THR A 230 -15.02 -7.02 8.24
CA THR A 230 -16.30 -6.63 8.87
C THR A 230 -16.19 -5.56 9.96
N GLN A 231 -15.06 -4.89 10.11
CA GLN A 231 -14.85 -3.92 11.20
C GLN A 231 -14.19 -2.63 10.67
N PRO A 232 -14.84 -1.45 10.84
CA PRO A 232 -14.16 -0.18 10.65
C PRO A 232 -13.35 0.14 11.91
N MET A 233 -12.14 0.64 11.74
CA MET A 233 -11.26 1.05 12.85
C MET A 233 -10.07 1.85 12.34
N GLY A 234 -9.37 2.56 13.23
CA GLY A 234 -8.12 3.24 12.89
C GLY A 234 -8.33 4.26 11.78
N PHE A 235 -9.44 5.00 11.84
CA PHE A 235 -9.89 5.98 10.84
C PHE A 235 -10.33 5.40 9.50
N CYS A 236 -10.25 4.08 9.32
CA CYS A 236 -10.47 3.40 8.04
C CYS A 236 -11.89 2.82 7.95
N PHE A 237 -12.53 3.01 6.78
CA PHE A 237 -13.89 2.52 6.51
C PHE A 237 -13.93 1.43 5.45
N PHE A 238 -13.09 1.52 4.41
CA PHE A 238 -12.93 0.48 3.39
C PHE A 238 -11.46 0.33 3.08
N ASN A 239 -11.00 -0.89 2.84
CA ASN A 239 -9.59 -1.17 2.63
C ASN A 239 -9.19 -0.88 1.17
N ASN A 240 -8.75 0.36 0.93
CA ASN A 240 -8.39 0.87 -0.40
C ASN A 240 -7.36 -0.04 -1.11
N ALA A 241 -6.29 -0.43 -0.40
CA ALA A 241 -5.19 -1.22 -0.97
C ALA A 241 -5.58 -2.67 -1.26
N ALA A 242 -6.29 -3.34 -0.34
CA ALA A 242 -6.78 -4.70 -0.56
C ALA A 242 -7.80 -4.74 -1.70
N ILE A 243 -8.70 -3.75 -1.79
CA ILE A 243 -9.67 -3.63 -2.89
C ILE A 243 -8.93 -3.40 -4.21
N ALA A 244 -7.93 -2.52 -4.26
CA ALA A 244 -7.09 -2.31 -5.44
C ALA A 244 -6.42 -3.62 -5.90
N ALA A 245 -5.86 -4.39 -4.96
CA ALA A 245 -5.23 -5.67 -5.26
C ALA A 245 -6.23 -6.70 -5.82
N ARG A 246 -7.39 -6.86 -5.17
CA ARG A 246 -8.42 -7.79 -5.68
C ARG A 246 -9.04 -7.33 -6.98
N HIS A 247 -9.19 -6.02 -7.20
CA HIS A 247 -9.67 -5.46 -8.46
C HIS A 247 -8.70 -5.73 -9.62
N ALA A 248 -7.39 -5.59 -9.41
CA ALA A 248 -6.39 -5.94 -10.42
C ALA A 248 -6.51 -7.41 -10.86
N ARG A 249 -6.78 -8.31 -9.90
CA ARG A 249 -6.98 -9.73 -10.17
C ARG A 249 -8.30 -10.01 -10.90
N ASP A 250 -9.40 -9.48 -10.37
CA ASP A 250 -10.75 -9.71 -10.90
C ASP A 250 -10.95 -9.09 -12.29
N ARG A 251 -10.54 -7.84 -12.48
CA ARG A 251 -10.85 -7.07 -13.70
C ARG A 251 -9.77 -7.17 -14.78
N HIS A 252 -8.51 -7.29 -14.39
CA HIS A 252 -7.36 -7.26 -15.31
C HIS A 252 -6.60 -8.59 -15.38
N GLY A 253 -7.02 -9.60 -14.62
CA GLY A 253 -6.42 -10.93 -14.67
C GLY A 253 -5.00 -10.99 -14.12
N ALA A 254 -4.61 -10.06 -13.23
CA ALA A 254 -3.36 -10.19 -12.50
C ALA A 254 -3.35 -11.53 -11.73
N GLU A 255 -2.31 -12.34 -11.91
CA GLU A 255 -2.19 -13.61 -11.20
C GLU A 255 -1.72 -13.38 -9.77
N ARG A 256 -0.78 -12.44 -9.59
CA ARG A 256 -0.15 -12.13 -8.31
C ARG A 256 -0.10 -10.62 -8.09
N VAL A 257 -0.48 -10.15 -6.91
CA VAL A 257 -0.36 -8.73 -6.54
C VAL A 257 0.38 -8.61 -5.21
N ALA A 258 1.27 -7.65 -5.09
CA ALA A 258 1.92 -7.33 -3.82
C ALA A 258 1.37 -6.03 -3.25
N VAL A 259 0.90 -6.06 -2.01
CA VAL A 259 0.56 -4.88 -1.21
C VAL A 259 1.71 -4.66 -0.23
N ILE A 260 2.36 -3.50 -0.32
CA ILE A 260 3.46 -3.10 0.56
C ILE A 260 3.01 -1.91 1.38
N ASP A 261 3.15 -2.03 2.69
CA ASP A 261 2.65 -1.06 3.66
C ASP A 261 3.81 -0.54 4.50
N PHE A 262 4.10 0.74 4.36
CA PHE A 262 5.11 1.45 5.15
C PHE A 262 4.49 2.57 5.99
N ASP A 263 3.16 2.55 6.17
CA ASP A 263 2.54 3.26 7.28
C ASP A 263 3.12 2.74 8.60
N VAL A 264 3.28 3.63 9.59
CA VAL A 264 3.91 3.25 10.85
C VAL A 264 3.05 2.29 11.66
N HIS A 265 1.73 2.29 11.43
CA HIS A 265 0.81 1.37 12.07
C HIS A 265 0.67 0.10 11.24
N HIS A 266 0.58 -1.05 11.91
CA HIS A 266 0.33 -2.30 11.20
C HIS A 266 -1.04 -2.26 10.52
N GLY A 267 -1.08 -2.45 9.19
CA GLY A 267 -2.30 -2.58 8.40
C GLY A 267 -3.04 -3.89 8.65
N ASN A 268 -3.55 -4.06 9.87
CA ASN A 268 -4.26 -5.25 10.33
C ASN A 268 -5.47 -5.59 9.45
N GLY A 269 -6.16 -4.59 8.89
CA GLY A 269 -7.28 -4.80 7.98
C GLY A 269 -6.84 -5.47 6.69
N THR A 270 -5.73 -5.02 6.12
CA THR A 270 -5.14 -5.61 4.91
C THR A 270 -4.69 -7.04 5.19
N GLN A 271 -4.05 -7.27 6.35
CA GLN A 271 -3.65 -8.61 6.78
C GLN A 271 -4.86 -9.54 6.97
N ASP A 272 -5.92 -9.10 7.63
CA ASP A 272 -7.15 -9.87 7.86
C ASP A 272 -7.80 -10.29 6.53
N ILE A 273 -8.01 -9.32 5.63
CA ILE A 273 -8.64 -9.56 4.33
C ILE A 273 -7.82 -10.56 3.49
N LEU A 274 -6.50 -10.48 3.53
CA LEU A 274 -5.59 -11.24 2.66
C LEU A 274 -5.01 -12.51 3.31
N TRP A 275 -5.39 -12.81 4.56
CA TRP A 275 -4.81 -13.89 5.37
C TRP A 275 -4.70 -15.25 4.67
N ALA A 276 -5.74 -15.62 3.92
CA ALA A 276 -5.86 -16.88 3.18
C ALA A 276 -5.62 -16.74 1.66
N ASP A 277 -5.22 -15.57 1.17
CA ASP A 277 -5.00 -15.35 -0.27
C ASP A 277 -3.56 -15.73 -0.66
N ARG A 278 -3.39 -16.86 -1.37
CA ARG A 278 -2.08 -17.30 -1.90
C ARG A 278 -1.57 -16.44 -3.06
N ASN A 279 -2.44 -15.63 -3.66
CA ASN A 279 -2.15 -14.85 -4.86
C ASN A 279 -2.01 -13.35 -4.55
N VAL A 280 -2.14 -12.94 -3.30
CA VAL A 280 -1.79 -11.58 -2.86
C VAL A 280 -0.81 -11.67 -1.71
N MET A 281 0.34 -11.00 -1.85
CA MET A 281 1.33 -10.90 -0.79
C MET A 281 1.15 -9.56 -0.07
N TYR A 282 1.04 -9.58 1.26
CA TYR A 282 1.09 -8.39 2.10
C TYR A 282 2.44 -8.32 2.80
N CYS A 283 3.14 -7.21 2.63
CA CYS A 283 4.40 -6.93 3.30
C CYS A 283 4.27 -5.64 4.09
N SER A 284 4.66 -5.62 5.36
CA SER A 284 4.57 -4.43 6.20
C SER A 284 5.81 -4.20 7.04
N THR A 285 6.26 -2.95 7.10
CA THR A 285 7.04 -2.42 8.23
C THR A 285 6.11 -1.58 9.08
N HIS A 286 6.20 -1.69 10.39
CA HIS A 286 5.39 -0.91 11.34
C HIS A 286 6.07 -0.89 12.71
N GLU A 287 5.77 0.10 13.53
CA GLU A 287 6.23 0.12 14.92
C GLU A 287 5.54 -1.00 15.71
N MET A 288 6.33 -1.76 16.46
CA MET A 288 5.84 -2.77 17.38
C MET A 288 6.66 -2.77 18.68
N PRO A 289 6.01 -2.67 19.86
CA PRO A 289 4.56 -2.56 20.08
C PRO A 289 4.01 -1.15 19.82
N LEU A 290 2.93 -1.04 19.04
CA LEU A 290 2.08 0.15 18.87
C LEU A 290 0.65 -0.31 18.57
N TYR A 291 -0.33 0.61 18.48
CA TYR A 291 -1.62 0.32 17.86
C TYR A 291 -1.41 -0.32 16.48
N PRO A 292 -2.18 -1.38 16.12
CA PRO A 292 -3.32 -1.98 16.81
C PRO A 292 -2.98 -3.15 17.75
N GLY A 293 -1.69 -3.43 17.98
CA GLY A 293 -1.24 -4.54 18.83
C GLY A 293 -1.12 -5.90 18.13
N THR A 294 -1.15 -5.93 16.79
CA THR A 294 -0.92 -7.10 15.93
C THR A 294 0.27 -6.85 15.00
N GLY A 295 0.57 -7.76 14.08
CA GLY A 295 1.66 -7.58 13.11
C GLY A 295 2.96 -8.28 13.52
N ALA A 296 2.90 -9.26 14.42
CA ALA A 296 4.09 -10.00 14.81
C ALA A 296 4.74 -10.68 13.60
N ALA A 297 6.08 -10.78 13.58
CA ALA A 297 6.82 -11.49 12.52
C ALA A 297 6.41 -12.98 12.36
N SER A 298 5.78 -13.57 13.38
CA SER A 298 5.22 -14.93 13.35
C SER A 298 3.87 -15.05 12.66
N GLU A 299 3.18 -13.95 12.40
CA GLU A 299 1.91 -13.90 11.66
C GLU A 299 2.22 -13.98 10.15
N ARG A 300 2.00 -15.16 9.56
CA ARG A 300 2.48 -15.46 8.19
C ARG A 300 1.37 -15.74 7.18
N GLY A 301 0.10 -15.67 7.60
CA GLY A 301 -1.04 -16.13 6.79
C GLY A 301 -1.01 -17.64 6.52
N GLU A 302 -2.05 -18.15 5.87
CA GLU A 302 -2.18 -19.59 5.60
C GLU A 302 -1.16 -20.09 4.57
N HIS A 303 -0.68 -19.20 3.70
CA HIS A 303 0.20 -19.52 2.58
C HIS A 303 1.59 -18.90 2.69
N GLY A 304 1.93 -18.32 3.85
CA GLY A 304 3.18 -17.60 4.01
C GLY A 304 3.21 -16.26 3.28
N THR A 305 2.07 -15.75 2.80
CA THR A 305 1.95 -14.52 2.00
C THR A 305 1.84 -13.25 2.84
N ILE A 306 1.80 -13.37 4.17
CA ILE A 306 1.93 -12.23 5.10
C ILE A 306 3.38 -12.14 5.56
N VAL A 307 3.98 -10.96 5.41
CA VAL A 307 5.39 -10.69 5.67
C VAL A 307 5.53 -9.43 6.52
N ASN A 308 5.47 -9.61 7.83
CA ASN A 308 5.68 -8.52 8.78
C ASN A 308 7.16 -8.40 9.15
N ALA A 309 7.69 -7.17 9.04
CA ALA A 309 9.03 -6.77 9.44
C ALA A 309 8.92 -5.63 10.47
N PRO A 310 8.54 -5.94 11.72
CA PRO A 310 8.28 -4.92 12.74
C PRO A 310 9.56 -4.17 13.14
N LEU A 311 9.42 -2.86 13.33
CA LEU A 311 10.43 -1.93 13.82
C LEU A 311 10.16 -1.57 15.28
N ARG A 312 11.18 -1.09 15.99
CA ARG A 312 11.06 -0.67 17.38
C ARG A 312 10.95 0.85 17.45
N ALA A 313 10.26 1.33 18.49
CA ALA A 313 10.28 2.76 18.83
C ALA A 313 11.72 3.28 18.93
N GLY A 314 12.01 4.36 18.21
CA GLY A 314 13.33 4.96 18.11
C GLY A 314 14.13 4.57 16.85
N ASP A 315 13.75 3.49 16.15
CA ASP A 315 14.41 3.06 14.91
C ASP A 315 14.30 4.16 13.82
N GLY A 316 15.29 4.22 12.94
CA GLY A 316 15.39 5.22 11.88
C GLY A 316 15.54 4.60 10.50
N GLY A 317 16.10 5.39 9.58
CA GLY A 317 16.29 4.99 8.18
C GLY A 317 17.10 3.71 8.01
N ASP A 318 18.15 3.49 8.80
CA ASP A 318 19.03 2.32 8.65
C ASP A 318 18.29 1.00 8.96
N GLU A 319 17.56 0.95 10.08
CA GLU A 319 16.77 -0.23 10.46
C GLU A 319 15.59 -0.48 9.51
N PHE A 320 14.95 0.60 9.05
CA PHE A 320 13.87 0.55 8.06
C PHE A 320 14.38 -0.01 6.72
N GLN A 321 15.54 0.45 6.24
CA GLN A 321 16.15 -0.07 5.02
C GLN A 321 16.53 -1.54 5.17
N GLU A 322 17.15 -1.92 6.29
CA GLU A 322 17.50 -3.32 6.58
C GLU A 322 16.25 -4.23 6.61
N ALA A 323 15.14 -3.79 7.20
CA ALA A 323 13.89 -4.53 7.21
C ALA A 323 13.39 -4.81 5.78
N PHE A 324 13.49 -3.82 4.89
CA PHE A 324 13.13 -3.99 3.48
C PHE A 324 14.10 -4.90 2.74
N GLU A 325 15.41 -4.68 2.87
CA GLU A 325 16.43 -5.41 2.11
C GLU A 325 16.56 -6.88 2.53
N SER A 326 16.47 -7.16 3.83
CA SER A 326 16.65 -8.51 4.38
C SER A 326 15.37 -9.34 4.41
N VAL A 327 14.20 -8.71 4.61
CA VAL A 327 12.93 -9.42 4.80
C VAL A 327 11.98 -9.23 3.63
N ILE A 328 11.65 -7.99 3.25
CA ILE A 328 10.54 -7.73 2.31
C ILE A 328 10.94 -7.98 0.85
N ILE A 329 11.99 -7.33 0.35
CA ILE A 329 12.38 -7.36 -1.06
C ILE A 329 12.67 -8.78 -1.57
N PRO A 330 13.42 -9.65 -0.84
CA PRO A 330 13.64 -11.01 -1.30
C PRO A 330 12.33 -11.81 -1.49
N ARG A 331 11.33 -11.55 -0.64
CA ARG A 331 10.01 -12.19 -0.72
C ARG A 331 9.22 -11.69 -1.92
N LEU A 332 9.24 -10.38 -2.19
CA LEU A 332 8.62 -9.78 -3.36
C LEU A 332 9.21 -10.34 -4.67
N LEU A 333 10.54 -10.38 -4.78
CA LEU A 333 11.22 -10.91 -5.96
C LEU A 333 10.94 -12.40 -6.18
N GLY A 334 10.86 -13.19 -5.10
CA GLY A 334 10.46 -14.60 -5.18
C GLY A 334 8.98 -14.78 -5.58
N PHE A 335 8.11 -13.87 -5.14
CA PHE A 335 6.68 -13.89 -5.45
C PHE A 335 6.39 -13.46 -6.89
N ARG A 336 7.20 -12.55 -7.47
CA ARG A 336 7.06 -12.01 -8.83
C ARG A 336 5.64 -11.46 -9.08
N PRO A 337 5.24 -10.38 -8.38
CA PRO A 337 3.92 -9.78 -8.58
C PRO A 337 3.77 -9.22 -9.99
N ASP A 338 2.53 -9.19 -10.48
CA ASP A 338 2.12 -8.54 -11.73
C ASP A 338 1.69 -7.08 -11.52
N LEU A 339 1.55 -6.65 -10.27
CA LEU A 339 1.30 -5.28 -9.84
C LEU A 339 1.84 -5.08 -8.41
N VAL A 340 2.44 -3.91 -8.17
CA VAL A 340 2.78 -3.42 -6.83
C VAL A 340 1.76 -2.37 -6.39
N VAL A 341 1.18 -2.53 -5.20
CA VAL A 341 0.31 -1.55 -4.54
C VAL A 341 0.99 -1.09 -3.25
N LEU A 342 1.10 0.21 -3.04
CA LEU A 342 1.67 0.80 -1.83
C LEU A 342 0.55 1.37 -0.96
N SER A 343 0.47 0.92 0.29
CA SER A 343 -0.16 1.64 1.39
C SER A 343 0.86 2.66 1.91
N ALA A 344 0.77 3.88 1.40
CA ALA A 344 1.75 4.94 1.60
C ALA A 344 1.34 5.85 2.76
N GLY A 345 1.63 5.39 3.98
CA GLY A 345 1.60 6.21 5.18
C GLY A 345 2.91 6.97 5.37
N PHE A 346 2.81 8.19 5.91
CA PHE A 346 3.96 9.07 6.17
C PHE A 346 4.10 9.45 7.64
N ASP A 347 3.47 8.67 8.52
CA ASP A 347 3.46 8.82 9.98
C ASP A 347 4.64 8.13 10.69
N ALA A 348 5.49 7.40 9.96
CA ALA A 348 6.79 6.97 10.46
C ALA A 348 7.83 8.11 10.47
N HIS A 349 7.44 9.31 10.01
CA HIS A 349 8.31 10.49 9.97
C HIS A 349 8.60 10.95 11.41
N MET A 350 9.83 11.34 11.71
CA MET A 350 10.28 11.79 13.04
C MET A 350 9.49 12.97 13.68
N ARG A 351 8.59 13.58 12.92
CA ARG A 351 7.78 14.74 13.34
C ARG A 351 6.36 14.33 13.69
N ASP A 352 5.96 13.13 13.30
CA ASP A 352 4.59 12.68 13.44
C ASP A 352 4.23 12.47 14.91
N PRO A 353 3.05 12.92 15.36
CA PRO A 353 2.66 12.78 16.76
C PRO A 353 2.17 11.38 17.14
N LEU A 354 1.92 10.47 16.19
CA LEU A 354 1.23 9.21 16.46
C LEU A 354 2.15 7.99 16.61
N ALA A 355 3.45 8.14 16.37
CA ALA A 355 4.43 7.08 16.51
C ALA A 355 5.81 7.59 16.93
N ASN A 356 6.76 6.68 17.10
CA ASN A 356 8.10 6.92 17.63
C ASN A 356 9.21 6.45 16.67
N ILE A 357 8.89 6.16 15.41
CA ILE A 357 9.88 5.92 14.35
C ILE A 357 10.45 7.25 13.85
N ASN A 358 11.72 7.26 13.48
CA ASN A 358 12.49 8.45 13.14
C ASN A 358 12.84 8.56 11.65
N LEU A 359 11.91 8.26 10.74
CA LEU A 359 12.17 8.42 9.30
C LEU A 359 12.25 9.90 8.90
N LEU A 360 13.01 10.13 7.83
CA LEU A 360 13.16 11.41 7.15
C LEU A 360 12.72 11.29 5.69
N GLU A 361 12.64 12.43 5.00
CA GLU A 361 12.27 12.48 3.58
C GLU A 361 13.15 11.58 2.66
N PRO A 362 14.48 11.47 2.87
CA PRO A 362 15.30 10.55 2.08
C PRO A 362 14.90 9.08 2.21
N ASP A 363 14.35 8.65 3.34
CA ASP A 363 13.92 7.25 3.56
C ASP A 363 12.67 6.94 2.73
N TYR A 364 11.74 7.89 2.64
CA TYR A 364 10.58 7.78 1.74
C TYR A 364 11.00 7.80 0.27
N THR A 365 12.02 8.60 -0.08
CA THR A 365 12.60 8.56 -1.44
C THR A 365 13.17 7.17 -1.73
N TRP A 366 13.93 6.62 -0.78
CA TRP A 366 14.56 5.32 -0.90
C TRP A 366 13.54 4.20 -1.10
N VAL A 367 12.53 4.07 -0.22
CA VAL A 367 11.55 2.97 -0.31
C VAL A 367 10.76 3.04 -1.61
N THR A 368 10.42 4.25 -2.05
CA THR A 368 9.72 4.46 -3.32
C THR A 368 10.55 3.92 -4.49
N LYS A 369 11.83 4.31 -4.56
CA LYS A 369 12.75 3.83 -5.60
C LYS A 369 12.91 2.31 -5.56
N ARG A 370 13.07 1.72 -4.37
CA ARG A 370 13.19 0.25 -4.24
C ARG A 370 11.92 -0.47 -4.68
N MET A 371 10.74 0.07 -4.40
CA MET A 371 9.49 -0.52 -4.88
C MET A 371 9.29 -0.33 -6.39
N MET A 372 9.77 0.78 -6.96
CA MET A 372 9.85 0.96 -8.41
C MET A 372 10.82 -0.06 -9.05
N ASP A 373 12.00 -0.29 -8.48
CA ASP A 373 12.93 -1.32 -8.96
C ASP A 373 12.28 -2.73 -8.96
N VAL A 374 11.53 -3.05 -7.90
CA VAL A 374 10.77 -4.31 -7.82
C VAL A 374 9.70 -4.36 -8.92
N ALA A 375 8.97 -3.26 -9.13
CA ALA A 375 7.94 -3.18 -10.15
C ALA A 375 8.51 -3.28 -11.57
N ASP A 376 9.64 -2.64 -11.85
CA ASP A 376 10.38 -2.75 -13.12
C ASP A 376 10.83 -4.19 -13.36
N THR A 377 11.34 -4.84 -12.32
CA THR A 377 11.83 -6.22 -12.39
C THR A 377 10.70 -7.23 -12.59
N CYS A 378 9.57 -7.07 -11.91
CA CYS A 378 8.52 -8.10 -11.83
C CYS A 378 7.34 -7.84 -12.77
N CYS A 379 6.96 -6.57 -12.93
CA CYS A 379 5.69 -6.19 -13.56
C CYS A 379 5.80 -4.99 -14.51
N GLY A 380 6.96 -4.78 -15.14
CA GLY A 380 7.14 -3.75 -16.16
C GLY A 380 6.80 -2.34 -15.66
N GLY A 381 7.16 -2.03 -14.42
CA GLY A 381 6.99 -0.71 -13.79
C GLY A 381 5.60 -0.43 -13.22
N ARG A 382 4.66 -1.39 -13.30
CA ARG A 382 3.29 -1.21 -12.80
C ARG A 382 3.25 -1.04 -11.29
N LEU A 383 2.96 0.17 -10.84
CA LEU A 383 2.89 0.53 -9.43
C LEU A 383 1.74 1.51 -9.15
N VAL A 384 0.96 1.24 -8.12
CA VAL A 384 -0.08 2.13 -7.59
C VAL A 384 0.25 2.47 -6.14
N SER A 385 0.21 3.74 -5.77
CA SER A 385 0.45 4.21 -4.41
C SER A 385 -0.78 4.93 -3.87
N LEU A 386 -1.21 4.59 -2.66
CA LEU A 386 -2.44 5.08 -2.03
C LEU A 386 -2.07 5.72 -0.70
N LEU A 387 -2.49 6.97 -0.48
CA LEU A 387 -2.23 7.68 0.77
C LEU A 387 -2.95 6.99 1.95
N GLU A 388 -2.21 6.68 3.01
CA GLU A 388 -2.75 6.18 4.28
C GLU A 388 -2.61 7.27 5.38
N GLY A 389 -1.77 7.05 6.40
CA GLY A 389 -1.50 7.96 7.51
C GLY A 389 -0.51 9.09 7.23
N GLY A 390 -0.07 9.76 8.30
CA GLY A 390 0.79 10.96 8.27
C GLY A 390 0.05 12.21 8.71
N TYR A 391 0.37 12.72 9.90
CA TYR A 391 -0.46 13.64 10.69
C TYR A 391 0.26 14.93 11.10
N ASP A 392 1.59 14.96 11.11
CA ASP A 392 2.32 16.24 11.07
C ASP A 392 2.27 16.83 9.65
N LEU A 393 1.59 17.96 9.49
CA LEU A 393 1.33 18.56 8.18
C LEU A 393 2.61 18.94 7.42
N GLN A 394 3.69 19.28 8.13
CA GLN A 394 4.96 19.62 7.49
C GLN A 394 5.69 18.35 7.03
N GLY A 395 5.77 17.32 7.89
CA GLY A 395 6.33 16.02 7.58
C GLY A 395 5.60 15.35 6.43
N LEU A 396 4.25 15.33 6.47
CA LEU A 396 3.41 14.80 5.40
C LEU A 396 3.70 15.48 4.06
N ALA A 397 3.63 16.81 4.00
CA ALA A 397 3.81 17.54 2.74
C ALA A 397 5.20 17.29 2.12
N ARG A 398 6.26 17.27 2.95
CA ARG A 398 7.62 17.04 2.45
C ARG A 398 7.83 15.59 2.02
N SER A 399 7.28 14.63 2.76
CA SER A 399 7.39 13.19 2.45
C SER A 399 6.63 12.81 1.18
N VAL A 400 5.41 13.34 1.01
CA VAL A 400 4.64 13.16 -0.23
C VAL A 400 5.38 13.80 -1.41
N ALA A 401 5.96 14.98 -1.25
CA ALA A 401 6.71 15.64 -2.32
C ALA A 401 7.88 14.78 -2.84
N VAL A 402 8.66 14.18 -1.94
CA VAL A 402 9.79 13.33 -2.34
C VAL A 402 9.34 11.97 -2.87
N HIS A 403 8.28 11.38 -2.31
CA HIS A 403 7.64 10.16 -2.82
C HIS A 403 7.18 10.35 -4.27
N VAL A 404 6.40 11.39 -4.53
CA VAL A 404 5.89 11.70 -5.89
C VAL A 404 7.02 12.09 -6.83
N THR A 405 8.04 12.81 -6.35
CA THR A 405 9.23 13.13 -7.16
C THR A 405 9.94 11.86 -7.62
N ALA A 406 10.07 10.84 -6.76
CA ALA A 406 10.65 9.55 -7.14
C ALA A 406 9.78 8.83 -8.20
N LEU A 407 8.46 8.74 -7.97
CA LEU A 407 7.52 8.15 -8.94
C LEU A 407 7.63 8.74 -10.35
N MET A 408 7.82 10.05 -10.44
CA MET A 408 7.95 10.78 -11.71
C MET A 408 9.29 10.56 -12.42
N ARG A 409 10.37 10.29 -11.68
CA ARG A 409 11.75 10.38 -12.20
C ARG A 409 12.48 9.05 -12.30
N GLY A 410 12.03 8.00 -11.61
CA GLY A 410 12.83 6.80 -11.39
C GLY A 410 13.81 7.03 -10.25
#